data_AF-A0A1C3HC63-F1
#
_entry.id   AF-A0A1C3HC63-F1
#
_cell.length_a   1.000
_cell.length_b   1.000
_cell.length_c   1.000
_cell.angle_alpha   90.00
_cell.angle_beta   90.00
_cell.angle_gamma   90.00
#
_symmetry.space_group_name_H-M   'P 1'
#
loop_
_entity.id
_entity.type
_entity.pdbx_description
1 polymer ?
#
loop_
_entity_poly.entity_id
_entity_poly.type
_entity_poly.pdbx_seq_one_letter_code
_entity_poly.pdbx_strand_id
1 'polypeptide(L)'
;MSLYATLEEAIEAAREEFIDTAEGGGDDEPPVPQQFNLQKYVMQDGDTMWQAEFFEEEGEAVECLPLRSGAAAQAIFNGDYDEVEITAEWIDENTLYEWEEGDFQLEPPLDTEEGQAAADEWDER
;
A
#
# COMPACT_ATOMS: atom_id res chain seq x y z
N MET A 1 3.02 -3.23 10.64
CA MET A 1 2.52 -3.55 9.30
C MET A 1 1.42 -4.61 9.37
N SER A 2 0.21 -4.24 8.97
CA SER A 2 -0.91 -5.16 8.73
C SER A 2 -1.13 -5.22 7.22
N LEU A 3 -1.21 -6.42 6.66
CA LEU A 3 -1.40 -6.66 5.24
C LEU A 3 -2.80 -7.22 4.99
N TYR A 4 -3.45 -6.77 3.93
CA TYR A 4 -4.82 -7.14 3.58
C TYR A 4 -4.90 -7.74 2.19
N ALA A 5 -5.78 -8.72 2.00
CA ALA A 5 -5.93 -9.43 0.72
C ALA A 5 -6.56 -8.55 -0.37
N THR A 6 -7.33 -7.53 0.02
CA THR A 6 -7.98 -6.60 -0.90
C THR A 6 -7.55 -5.16 -0.63
N LEU A 7 -7.60 -4.33 -1.67
CA LEU A 7 -7.29 -2.91 -1.58
C LEU A 7 -8.34 -2.18 -0.71
N GLU A 8 -9.62 -2.54 -0.85
CA GLU A 8 -10.71 -2.01 -0.01
C GLU A 8 -10.43 -2.25 1.48
N GLU A 9 -10.11 -3.48 1.90
CA GLU A 9 -9.80 -3.79 3.30
C GLU A 9 -8.60 -3.02 3.82
N ALA A 10 -7.56 -2.85 3.00
CA ALA A 10 -6.39 -2.04 3.37
C ALA A 10 -6.76 -0.57 3.60
N ILE A 11 -7.57 0.00 2.71
CA ILE A 11 -8.03 1.39 2.82
C ILE A 11 -8.94 1.56 4.04
N GLU A 12 -9.86 0.62 4.29
CA GLU A 12 -10.75 0.67 5.45
C GLU A 12 -9.97 0.61 6.77
N ALA A 13 -9.01 -0.31 6.88
CA ALA A 13 -8.17 -0.40 8.06
C ALA A 13 -7.31 0.85 8.26
N ALA A 14 -6.73 1.40 7.19
CA ALA A 14 -5.98 2.65 7.24
C ALA A 14 -6.84 3.84 7.67
N ARG A 15 -8.11 3.87 7.22
CA ARG A 15 -9.10 4.88 7.63
C ARG A 15 -9.40 4.79 9.12
N GLU A 16 -9.64 3.59 9.64
CA GLU A 16 -9.89 3.37 11.07
C GLU A 16 -8.69 3.77 11.93
N GLU A 17 -7.48 3.39 11.52
CA GLU A 17 -6.24 3.77 12.21
C GLU A 17 -6.01 5.28 12.20
N PHE A 18 -6.24 5.94 11.06
CA PHE A 18 -6.14 7.40 10.96
C PHE A 18 -7.14 8.11 11.87
N ILE A 19 -8.37 7.60 11.99
CA ILE A 19 -9.39 8.17 12.89
C ILE A 19 -9.00 8.00 14.35
N ASP A 20 -8.45 6.84 14.73
CA ASP A 20 -8.03 6.56 16.11
C ASP A 20 -6.82 7.40 16.55
N THR A 21 -5.93 7.71 15.60
CA THR A 21 -4.64 8.38 15.86
C THR A 21 -4.64 9.89 15.67
N ALA A 22 -5.54 10.45 14.84
CA ALA A 22 -5.56 11.89 14.56
C ALA A 22 -5.86 12.73 15.81
N GLU A 23 -5.01 13.73 16.10
CA GLU A 23 -5.16 14.68 17.21
C GLU A 23 -6.23 15.75 16.91
N GLY A 24 -7.43 15.31 16.54
CA GLY A 24 -8.53 16.20 16.13
C GLY A 24 -9.89 15.54 15.95
N GLY A 25 -9.97 14.21 16.02
CA GLY A 25 -11.22 13.44 15.84
C GLY A 25 -12.18 13.54 17.02
N GLY A 26 -12.70 14.74 17.29
CA GLY A 26 -13.94 14.88 18.05
C GLY A 26 -15.13 14.44 17.18
N ASP A 27 -16.22 13.99 17.81
CA ASP A 27 -17.48 13.54 17.17
C ASP A 27 -18.06 14.55 16.12
N ASP A 28 -17.62 15.81 16.12
CA ASP A 28 -18.17 16.91 15.32
C ASP A 28 -17.36 17.21 14.03
N GLU A 29 -16.08 16.84 13.94
CA GLU A 29 -15.26 17.08 12.75
C GLU A 29 -14.30 15.89 12.50
N PRO A 30 -14.55 15.06 11.46
CA PRO A 30 -13.67 13.94 11.14
C PRO A 30 -12.30 14.46 10.67
N PRO A 31 -11.22 13.72 10.93
CA PRO A 31 -9.90 14.13 10.49
C PRO A 31 -9.83 14.16 8.96
N VAL A 32 -9.07 15.11 8.43
CA VAL A 32 -8.92 15.37 7.00
C VAL A 32 -7.53 14.90 6.58
N PRO A 33 -7.40 13.78 5.84
CA PRO A 33 -6.10 13.34 5.38
C PRO A 33 -5.63 14.22 4.23
N GLN A 34 -4.38 14.65 4.31
CA GLN A 34 -3.69 15.39 3.27
C GLN A 34 -2.92 14.47 2.34
N GLN A 35 -2.66 13.22 2.74
CA GLN A 35 -1.95 12.25 1.92
C GLN A 35 -2.51 10.84 2.09
N PHE A 36 -2.51 10.09 0.99
CA PHE A 36 -2.80 8.66 0.95
C PHE A 36 -1.60 7.93 0.36
N ASN A 37 -1.09 6.98 1.12
CA ASN A 37 0.01 6.12 0.71
C ASN A 37 -0.52 4.71 0.50
N LEU A 38 0.06 4.01 -0.46
CA LEU A 38 -0.28 2.65 -0.81
C LEU A 38 0.99 1.86 -1.05
N GLN A 39 0.98 0.59 -0.65
CA GLN A 39 2.01 -0.37 -0.98
C GLN A 39 1.38 -1.70 -1.39
N LYS A 40 1.85 -2.21 -2.52
CA LYS A 40 1.50 -3.54 -3.03
C LYS A 40 2.58 -4.53 -2.64
N TYR A 41 2.14 -5.69 -2.18
CA TYR A 41 2.98 -6.82 -1.83
C TYR A 41 2.58 -8.06 -2.61
N VAL A 42 3.54 -8.91 -2.92
CA VAL A 42 3.31 -10.25 -3.45
C VAL A 42 3.95 -11.25 -2.49
N MET A 43 3.14 -12.11 -1.89
CA MET A 43 3.58 -13.12 -0.92
C MET A 43 4.28 -14.29 -1.63
N GLN A 44 4.96 -15.16 -0.87
CA GLN A 44 5.62 -16.36 -1.45
C GLN A 44 4.65 -17.28 -2.21
N ASP A 45 3.39 -17.34 -1.79
CA ASP A 45 2.34 -18.10 -2.46
C ASP A 45 1.83 -17.42 -3.75
N GLY A 46 2.36 -16.24 -4.10
CA GLY A 46 1.96 -15.42 -5.24
C GLY A 46 0.73 -14.54 -5.00
N ASP A 47 0.17 -14.59 -3.79
CA ASP A 47 -0.99 -13.78 -3.40
C ASP A 47 -0.61 -12.30 -3.31
N THR A 48 -1.47 -11.44 -3.84
CA THR A 48 -1.30 -9.99 -3.70
C THR A 48 -1.88 -9.54 -2.37
N MET A 49 -1.09 -8.78 -1.63
CA MET A 49 -1.51 -8.12 -0.39
C MET A 49 -1.28 -6.61 -0.49
N TRP A 50 -2.04 -5.86 0.28
CA TRP A 50 -2.03 -4.40 0.27
C TRP A 50 -1.85 -3.85 1.68
N GLN A 51 -1.13 -2.75 1.76
CA GLN A 51 -1.10 -1.86 2.92
C GLN A 51 -1.42 -0.45 2.43
N ALA A 52 -2.21 0.27 3.22
CA ALA A 52 -2.49 1.68 2.97
C ALA A 52 -2.25 2.48 4.25
N GLU A 53 -1.95 3.77 4.09
CA GLU A 53 -1.76 4.71 5.20
C GLU A 53 -2.33 6.08 4.81
N PHE A 54 -2.85 6.81 5.79
CA PHE A 54 -3.26 8.21 5.64
C PHE A 54 -2.46 9.11 6.58
N PHE A 55 -2.14 10.31 6.11
CA PHE A 55 -1.38 11.30 6.89
C PHE A 55 -2.04 12.68 6.87
N GLU A 56 -1.88 13.42 7.97
CA GLU A 56 -2.35 14.81 8.11
C GLU A 56 -1.47 15.81 7.34
N GLU A 57 -0.23 15.44 7.01
CA GLU A 57 0.72 16.27 6.26
C GLU A 57 1.23 15.56 5.00
N GLU A 58 1.50 16.33 3.96
CA GLU A 58 2.15 15.81 2.74
C GLU A 58 3.65 15.63 2.97
N GLY A 59 4.25 14.62 2.32
CA GLY A 59 5.68 14.31 2.39
C GLY A 59 6.04 13.26 3.43
N GLU A 60 5.07 12.71 4.15
CA GLU A 60 5.29 11.59 5.07
C GLU A 60 5.27 10.26 4.32
N ALA A 61 6.41 9.57 4.25
CA ALA A 61 6.50 8.22 3.72
C ALA A 61 7.25 7.37 4.74
N VAL A 62 6.52 6.50 5.43
CA VAL A 62 7.08 5.62 6.46
C VAL A 62 7.34 4.24 5.86
N GLU A 63 6.27 3.51 5.57
CA GLU A 63 6.35 2.16 5.00
C GLU A 63 5.80 2.14 3.57
N CYS A 64 4.71 2.88 3.31
CA CYS A 64 4.08 2.94 1.99
C CYS A 64 4.54 4.12 1.13
N LEU A 65 4.33 3.99 -0.18
CA LEU A 65 4.63 5.03 -1.16
C LEU A 65 3.48 6.05 -1.27
N PRO A 66 3.78 7.35 -1.36
CA PRO A 66 2.75 8.37 -1.55
C PRO A 66 2.10 8.22 -2.93
N LEU A 67 0.77 8.06 -2.97
CA LEU A 67 0.02 7.85 -4.20
C LEU A 67 -0.89 9.04 -4.54
N ARG A 68 -1.60 9.59 -3.55
CA ARG A 68 -2.52 10.72 -3.73
C ARG A 68 -2.34 11.74 -2.60
N SER A 69 -2.66 13.00 -2.89
CA SER A 69 -2.64 14.07 -1.88
C SER A 69 -3.80 15.05 -2.00
N GLY A 70 -4.01 15.84 -0.96
CA GLY A 70 -5.09 16.81 -0.82
C GLY A 70 -6.47 16.20 -1.08
N ALA A 71 -7.24 16.85 -1.97
CA ALA A 71 -8.61 16.43 -2.28
C ALA A 71 -8.73 14.98 -2.81
N ALA A 72 -7.69 14.46 -3.47
CA ALA A 72 -7.69 13.08 -3.94
C ALA A 72 -7.51 12.07 -2.80
N ALA A 73 -6.65 12.38 -1.82
CA ALA A 73 -6.53 11.56 -0.60
C ALA A 73 -7.83 11.57 0.20
N GLN A 74 -8.45 12.76 0.35
CA GLN A 74 -9.75 12.90 1.00
C GLN A 74 -10.88 12.14 0.28
N ALA A 75 -10.86 12.06 -1.06
CA ALA A 75 -11.84 11.29 -1.82
C ALA A 75 -11.74 9.79 -1.51
N ILE A 76 -10.52 9.24 -1.49
CA ILE A 76 -10.26 7.84 -1.11
C ILE A 76 -10.74 7.57 0.32
N PHE A 77 -10.41 8.47 1.26
CA PHE A 77 -10.85 8.37 2.65
C PHE A 77 -12.38 8.32 2.80
N ASN A 78 -13.09 9.09 1.96
CA ASN A 78 -14.56 9.12 1.93
C ASN A 78 -15.19 7.92 1.21
N GLY A 79 -14.39 7.01 0.64
CA GLY A 79 -14.87 5.91 -0.19
C GLY A 79 -15.30 6.33 -1.60
N ASP A 80 -14.94 7.53 -2.04
CA ASP A 80 -15.21 8.05 -3.40
C ASP A 80 -13.99 7.82 -4.29
N TYR A 81 -13.69 6.56 -4.56
CA TYR A 81 -12.58 6.14 -5.42
C TYR A 81 -12.97 4.97 -6.30
N ASP A 82 -12.22 4.79 -7.38
CA ASP A 82 -12.34 3.63 -8.26
C ASP A 82 -11.13 2.72 -8.07
N GLU A 83 -11.36 1.50 -7.60
CA GLU A 83 -10.30 0.52 -7.33
C GLU A 83 -9.52 0.16 -8.61
N VAL A 84 -10.20 0.11 -9.75
CA VAL A 84 -9.57 -0.21 -11.03
C VAL A 84 -8.64 0.92 -11.45
N GLU A 85 -9.00 2.17 -11.18
CA GLU A 85 -8.11 3.32 -11.42
C GLU A 85 -6.84 3.22 -10.56
N ILE A 86 -6.99 3.04 -9.25
CA ILE A 86 -5.86 2.98 -8.31
C ILE A 86 -4.90 1.85 -8.68
N THR A 87 -5.43 0.66 -8.96
CA THR A 87 -4.62 -0.51 -9.31
C THR A 87 -3.96 -0.36 -10.69
N ALA A 88 -4.61 0.30 -11.65
CA ALA A 88 -4.03 0.54 -12.98
C ALA A 88 -2.93 1.60 -12.99
N GLU A 89 -2.97 2.55 -12.05
CA GLU A 89 -1.91 3.55 -11.88
C GLU A 89 -0.70 3.04 -11.10
N TRP A 90 -0.84 1.89 -10.43
CA TRP A 90 0.27 1.29 -9.70
C TRP A 90 1.41 0.94 -10.65
N ILE A 91 2.61 1.43 -10.35
CA ILE A 91 3.82 1.11 -11.09
C ILE A 91 4.33 -0.23 -10.58
N ASP A 92 4.45 -1.22 -11.47
CA ASP A 92 4.81 -2.58 -11.06
C ASP A 92 6.19 -2.67 -10.38
N GLU A 93 7.14 -1.82 -10.79
CA GLU A 93 8.47 -1.66 -10.19
C GLU A 93 8.46 -1.23 -8.71
N ASN A 94 7.33 -0.73 -8.21
CA ASN A 94 7.15 -0.39 -6.81
C ASN A 94 6.60 -1.55 -5.98
N THR A 95 6.28 -2.69 -6.59
CA THR A 95 5.74 -3.87 -5.90
C THR A 95 6.83 -4.52 -5.07
N LEU A 96 6.52 -4.83 -3.81
CA LEU A 96 7.41 -5.54 -2.91
C LEU A 96 7.08 -7.04 -2.91
N TYR A 97 8.10 -7.88 -3.03
CA TYR A 97 7.95 -9.33 -3.07
C TYR A 97 8.49 -9.94 -1.79
N GLU A 98 7.72 -10.83 -1.18
CA GLU A 98 8.14 -11.56 0.01
C GLU A 98 9.15 -12.64 -0.37
N TRP A 99 10.31 -12.61 0.28
CA TRP A 99 11.38 -13.59 0.08
C TRP A 99 11.50 -14.58 1.24
N GLU A 100 11.56 -14.06 2.47
CA GLU A 100 11.36 -14.81 3.71
C GLU A 100 10.13 -14.26 4.43
N GLU A 101 9.58 -14.98 5.41
CA GLU A 101 8.39 -14.54 6.16
C GLU A 101 8.64 -13.12 6.74
N GLY A 102 7.97 -12.12 6.16
CA GLY A 102 8.13 -10.71 6.54
C GLY A 102 9.37 -9.97 5.99
N ASP A 103 10.16 -10.55 5.09
CA ASP A 103 11.25 -9.88 4.37
C ASP A 103 10.84 -9.55 2.93
N PHE A 104 10.84 -8.26 2.58
CA PHE A 104 10.28 -7.76 1.33
C PHE A 104 11.30 -6.99 0.50
N GLN A 105 11.37 -7.28 -0.80
CA GLN A 105 12.33 -6.69 -1.73
C GLN A 105 11.66 -6.30 -3.06
N LEU A 106 12.16 -5.26 -3.74
CA LEU A 106 11.61 -4.80 -5.03
C LEU A 106 11.93 -5.77 -6.19
N GLU A 107 13.04 -6.49 -6.10
CA GLU A 107 13.50 -7.48 -7.07
C GLU A 107 14.10 -8.68 -6.32
N PRO A 108 13.99 -9.92 -6.83
CA PRO A 108 14.68 -11.06 -6.26
C PRO A 108 16.20 -10.91 -6.44
N PRO A 109 17.03 -11.25 -5.44
CA PRO A 109 18.47 -11.08 -5.52
C PRO A 109 19.10 -12.00 -6.57
N LEU A 110 19.48 -11.43 -7.72
CA LEU A 110 20.13 -12.15 -8.83
C LEU A 110 21.54 -12.69 -8.49
N ASP A 111 22.09 -12.37 -7.32
CA ASP A 111 23.39 -12.83 -6.84
C ASP A 111 23.38 -14.29 -6.36
N THR A 112 22.21 -14.95 -6.29
CA THR A 112 22.07 -16.35 -5.87
C THR A 112 21.43 -17.22 -6.95
N GLU A 113 21.78 -18.51 -7.03
CA GLU A 113 21.14 -19.46 -7.97
C GLU A 113 19.62 -19.55 -7.73
N GLU A 114 19.18 -19.37 -6.48
CA GLU A 114 17.76 -19.40 -6.09
C GLU A 114 17.03 -18.12 -6.53
N GLY A 115 17.64 -16.94 -6.37
CA GLY A 115 17.08 -15.69 -6.86
C GLY A 115 17.09 -15.55 -8.39
N GLN A 116 18.05 -16.18 -9.09
CA GLN A 116 18.01 -16.30 -10.55
C GLN A 116 16.88 -17.21 -11.03
N ALA A 117 16.66 -18.35 -10.36
CA ALA A 117 15.55 -19.24 -10.70
C ALA A 117 14.18 -18.58 -10.44
N ALA A 118 14.03 -17.86 -9.32
CA ALA A 118 12.83 -17.09 -9.04
C ALA A 118 12.60 -15.97 -10.07
N ALA A 119 13.66 -15.24 -10.47
CA ALA A 119 13.57 -14.23 -11.51
C ALA A 119 13.17 -14.81 -12.88
N ASP A 120 13.76 -15.93 -13.31
CA ASP A 120 13.41 -16.62 -14.56
C ASP A 120 11.95 -17.10 -14.56
N GLU A 121 11.46 -17.67 -13.45
CA GLU A 121 10.04 -18.08 -13.33
C GLU A 121 9.07 -16.88 -13.33
N TRP A 122 9.55 -15.70 -12.94
CA TRP A 122 8.74 -14.47 -12.91
C TRP A 122 8.70 -13.74 -14.26
N ASP A 123 9.78 -13.81 -15.06
CA ASP A 123 9.86 -13.22 -16.41
C ASP A 123 9.03 -14.01 -17.45
N GLU A 124 8.70 -15.28 -17.17
CA GLU A 124 7.93 -16.16 -18.05
C GLU A 124 6.39 -15.94 -18.04
N ARG A 125 5.86 -14.89 -17.36
CA ARG A 125 4.41 -14.66 -17.20
C ARG A 125 3.78 -13.62 -18.14
#